data_AF-A0A542UY37-F1
#
_entry.id   AF-A0A542UY37-F1
#
_cell.length_a   1.000
_cell.length_b   1.000
_cell.length_c   1.000
_cell.angle_alpha   90.00
_cell.angle_beta   90.00
_cell.angle_gamma   90.00
#
_symmetry.space_group_name_H-M   'P 1'
#
loop_
_entity.id
_entity.type
_entity.pdbx_description
1 polymer ?
#
loop_
_entity_poly.entity_id
_entity_poly.type
_entity_poly.pdbx_seq_one_letter_code
_entity_poly.pdbx_strand_id
1 'polypeptide(L)'
;MPLCPRRRYRHRMTVDPRAALDRLVAALEAHFNAVVARKGDDDPAVDDAYDVLADAFEVYDDALGTVHGEATPFYLAEEDDEDDDLDEDDLDEDDLDDDVDLQQV
;
A
#
# COMPACT_ATOMS: atom_id res chain seq x y z
N MET A 1 43.36 0.39 -28.96
CA MET A 1 41.90 0.58 -28.92
C MET A 1 41.31 -0.35 -27.87
N PRO A 2 41.05 0.09 -26.62
CA PRO A 2 40.35 -0.72 -25.65
C PRO A 2 38.85 -0.61 -25.90
N LEU A 3 38.21 -1.73 -26.24
CA LEU A 3 36.76 -1.85 -26.29
C LEU A 3 36.23 -1.74 -24.85
N CYS A 4 35.41 -0.73 -24.58
CA CYS A 4 34.71 -0.57 -23.30
C CYS A 4 33.94 -1.86 -22.94
N PRO A 5 33.99 -2.31 -21.67
CA PRO A 5 33.19 -3.43 -21.23
C PRO A 5 31.74 -3.01 -21.22
N ARG A 6 30.90 -3.94 -21.64
CA ARG A 6 29.46 -3.77 -21.79
C ARG A 6 28.84 -3.28 -20.48
N ARG A 7 28.23 -2.10 -20.54
CA ARG A 7 27.17 -1.68 -19.62
C ARG A 7 26.13 -2.80 -19.60
N ARG A 8 26.20 -3.66 -18.60
CA ARG A 8 25.02 -4.39 -18.15
C ARG A 8 24.10 -3.31 -17.64
N TYR A 9 23.09 -2.98 -18.43
CA TYR A 9 21.93 -2.26 -17.94
C TYR A 9 21.52 -2.92 -16.64
N ARG A 10 21.32 -2.10 -15.61
CA ARG A 10 20.76 -2.50 -14.32
C ARG A 10 19.55 -3.39 -14.61
N HIS A 11 19.75 -4.71 -14.58
CA HIS A 11 18.75 -5.58 -14.03
C HIS A 11 18.52 -4.96 -12.66
N ARG A 12 17.33 -4.39 -12.44
CA ARG A 12 16.71 -4.41 -11.12
C ARG A 12 17.11 -5.77 -10.56
N MET A 13 18.04 -5.80 -9.60
CA MET A 13 18.65 -7.05 -9.15
C MET A 13 17.48 -7.88 -8.69
N THR A 14 17.05 -8.81 -9.54
CA THR A 14 15.84 -9.59 -9.33
C THR A 14 16.04 -10.23 -7.98
N VAL A 15 15.30 -9.76 -6.99
CA VAL A 15 15.54 -10.19 -5.61
C VAL A 15 15.23 -11.67 -5.59
N ASP A 16 16.15 -12.48 -5.06
CA ASP A 16 15.92 -13.91 -4.94
C ASP A 16 14.68 -14.11 -4.06
N PRO A 17 13.62 -14.78 -4.53
CA PRO A 17 12.40 -14.98 -3.75
C PRO A 17 12.68 -15.65 -2.40
N ARG A 18 13.69 -16.52 -2.32
CA ARG A 18 14.09 -17.15 -1.06
C ARG A 18 14.69 -16.14 -0.08
N ALA A 19 15.52 -15.22 -0.57
CA ALA A 19 16.11 -14.16 0.24
C ALA A 19 15.06 -13.11 0.65
N ALA A 20 14.13 -12.77 -0.25
CA ALA A 20 12.99 -11.91 0.06
C ALA A 20 12.09 -12.55 1.12
N LEU A 21 11.82 -13.86 1.02
CA LEU A 21 11.07 -14.59 2.03
C LEU A 21 11.75 -14.58 3.39
N ASP A 22 13.08 -14.78 3.45
CA ASP A 22 13.82 -14.69 4.71
C ASP A 22 13.72 -13.28 5.34
N ARG A 23 13.73 -12.22 4.52
CA ARG A 23 13.50 -10.84 4.97
C ARG A 23 12.08 -10.64 5.50
N LEU A 24 11.07 -11.17 4.80
CA LEU A 24 9.67 -11.09 5.21
C LEU A 24 9.45 -11.80 6.56
N VAL A 25 10.01 -13.00 6.74
CA VAL A 25 9.92 -13.72 8.03
C VAL A 25 10.58 -12.93 9.16
N ALA A 26 11.76 -12.35 8.92
CA ALA A 26 12.43 -11.51 9.91
C ALA A 26 11.60 -10.25 10.26
N ALA A 27 10.94 -9.64 9.27
CA ALA A 27 10.08 -8.48 9.48
C ALA A 27 8.82 -8.85 10.28
N LEU A 28 8.20 -10.01 10.02
CA LEU A 28 7.08 -10.53 10.80
C LEU A 28 7.46 -10.74 12.27
N GLU A 29 8.64 -11.31 12.53
CA GLU A 29 9.15 -11.48 13.89
C GLU A 29 9.42 -10.13 14.57
N ALA A 30 10.01 -9.17 13.86
CA ALA A 30 10.26 -7.83 14.37
C ALA A 30 8.96 -7.08 14.71
N HIS A 31 7.97 -7.13 13.82
CA HIS A 31 6.65 -6.55 14.05
C HIS A 31 5.95 -7.17 15.26
N PHE A 32 5.94 -8.51 15.37
CA PHE A 32 5.38 -9.18 16.54
C PHE A 32 6.08 -8.75 17.84
N ASN A 33 7.42 -8.66 17.83
CA ASN A 33 8.17 -8.21 18.99
C ASN A 33 7.84 -6.75 19.36
N ALA A 34 7.67 -5.87 18.38
CA ALA A 34 7.25 -4.48 18.62
C ALA A 34 5.86 -4.43 19.28
N VAL A 35 4.89 -5.19 18.76
CA VAL A 35 3.53 -5.27 19.31
C VAL A 35 3.53 -5.77 20.76
N VAL A 36 4.32 -6.80 21.08
CA VAL A 36 4.39 -7.34 22.45
C VAL A 36 5.14 -6.39 23.40
N ALA A 37 6.10 -5.62 22.90
CA ALA A 37 6.88 -4.66 23.68
C ALA A 37 6.23 -3.26 23.78
N ARG A 38 5.08 -3.05 23.13
CA ARG A 38 4.44 -1.74 22.97
C ARG A 38 4.19 -1.04 24.31
N LYS A 39 4.42 0.26 24.36
CA LYS A 39 4.23 1.13 25.52
C LYS A 39 3.07 2.10 25.28
N GLY A 40 1.86 1.60 25.49
CA GLY A 40 0.64 2.36 25.21
C GLY A 40 -0.02 1.84 23.94
N ASP A 41 -1.09 2.53 23.53
CA ASP A 41 -1.88 2.13 22.38
C ASP A 41 -1.32 2.70 21.06
N ASP A 42 -0.70 3.88 21.09
CA ASP A 42 0.05 4.49 19.97
C ASP A 42 1.56 4.43 20.23
N ASP A 43 2.17 3.25 20.07
CA ASP A 43 3.62 3.13 20.14
C ASP A 43 4.22 3.25 18.73
N PRO A 44 5.01 4.29 18.42
CA PRO A 44 5.58 4.50 17.08
C PRO A 44 6.49 3.35 16.65
N ALA A 45 7.02 2.56 17.58
CA ALA A 45 7.82 1.38 17.23
C ALA A 45 6.98 0.28 16.55
N VAL A 46 5.67 0.25 16.79
CA VAL A 46 4.75 -0.69 16.14
C VAL A 46 4.49 -0.25 14.71
N ASP A 47 4.25 1.05 14.51
CA ASP A 47 4.02 1.67 13.20
C ASP A 47 5.27 1.53 12.31
N ASP A 48 6.44 1.90 12.82
CA ASP A 48 7.72 1.71 12.12
C ASP A 48 7.94 0.24 11.71
N ALA A 49 7.57 -0.70 12.58
CA ALA A 49 7.73 -2.12 12.29
C ALA A 49 6.67 -2.65 11.30
N TYR A 50 5.49 -2.02 11.26
CA TYR A 50 4.45 -2.28 10.28
C TYR A 50 4.89 -1.86 8.88
N ASP A 51 5.44 -0.64 8.73
CA ASP A 51 5.96 -0.14 7.45
C ASP A 51 7.06 -1.06 6.89
N VAL A 52 8.00 -1.46 7.76
CA VAL A 52 9.08 -2.38 7.38
C VAL A 52 8.55 -3.76 6.95
N LEU A 53 7.45 -4.21 7.56
CA LEU A 53 6.79 -5.46 7.19
C LEU A 53 6.08 -5.33 5.84
N ALA A 54 5.37 -4.24 5.61
CA ALA A 54 4.70 -3.93 4.35
C ALA A 54 5.73 -3.92 3.18
N ASP A 55 6.80 -3.15 3.32
CA ASP A 55 7.91 -3.10 2.37
C ASP A 55 8.49 -4.49 2.07
N ALA A 56 8.72 -5.29 3.12
CA ALA A 56 9.30 -6.63 2.96
C ALA A 56 8.36 -7.58 2.21
N PHE A 57 7.05 -7.44 2.43
CA PHE A 57 6.03 -8.21 1.72
C PHE A 57 5.99 -7.85 0.23
N GLU A 58 5.95 -6.56 -0.11
CA GLU A 58 5.93 -6.14 -1.52
C GLU A 58 7.15 -6.66 -2.29
N VAL A 59 8.33 -6.60 -1.66
CA VAL A 59 9.56 -7.12 -2.26
C VAL A 59 9.48 -8.64 -2.50
N TYR A 60 8.84 -9.38 -1.60
CA TYR A 60 8.63 -10.82 -1.77
C TYR A 60 7.61 -11.14 -2.86
N ASP A 61 6.48 -10.45 -2.89
CA ASP A 61 5.44 -10.65 -3.90
C ASP A 61 5.94 -10.29 -5.31
N ASP A 62 6.66 -9.16 -5.46
CA ASP A 62 7.31 -8.77 -6.72
C ASP A 62 8.38 -9.78 -7.16
N ALA A 63 9.14 -10.34 -6.23
CA ALA A 63 10.13 -11.38 -6.52
C ALA A 63 9.48 -12.68 -6.99
N LEU A 64 8.40 -13.12 -6.33
CA LEU A 64 7.59 -14.26 -6.75
C LEU A 64 7.03 -14.06 -8.15
N GLY A 65 6.42 -12.90 -8.42
CA GLY A 65 5.86 -12.56 -9.72
C GLY A 65 6.94 -12.54 -10.81
N THR A 66 8.11 -11.98 -10.51
CA THR A 66 9.22 -11.88 -11.47
C THR A 66 9.85 -13.24 -11.79
N VAL A 67 10.07 -14.10 -10.80
CA VAL A 67 10.83 -15.34 -10.97
C VAL A 67 9.94 -16.52 -11.32
N HIS A 68 8.76 -16.61 -10.72
CA HIS A 68 7.85 -17.75 -10.86
C HIS A 68 6.58 -17.42 -11.64
N GLY A 69 6.25 -16.14 -11.84
CA GLY A 69 4.99 -15.74 -12.48
C GLY A 69 3.77 -15.98 -11.61
N GLU A 70 3.97 -16.09 -10.30
CA GLU A 70 2.94 -16.36 -9.30
C GLU A 70 2.81 -15.16 -8.36
N ALA A 71 1.63 -14.98 -7.78
CA ALA A 71 1.36 -13.94 -6.79
C ALA A 71 0.83 -14.56 -5.49
N THR A 72 0.95 -13.82 -4.39
CA THR A 72 0.35 -14.24 -3.11
C THR A 72 -1.17 -14.07 -3.14
N PRO A 73 -1.92 -14.88 -2.35
CA PRO A 73 -3.39 -14.82 -2.33
C PRO A 73 -3.94 -13.68 -1.45
N PHE A 74 -3.09 -12.78 -0.95
CA PHE A 74 -3.43 -11.65 -0.10
C PHE A 74 -2.65 -10.41 -0.55
N TYR A 75 -3.09 -9.23 -0.13
CA TYR A 75 -2.51 -7.94 -0.51
C TYR A 75 -2.40 -7.05 0.73
N LEU A 76 -1.54 -6.03 0.67
CA LEU A 76 -1.51 -4.99 1.69
C LEU A 76 -2.77 -4.15 1.59
N ALA A 77 -3.40 -3.87 2.72
CA ALA A 77 -4.45 -2.86 2.74
C ALA A 77 -3.81 -1.53 2.36
N GLU A 78 -4.40 -0.83 1.40
CA GLU A 78 -4.08 0.59 1.20
C GLU A 78 -4.59 1.30 2.45
N GLU A 79 -3.71 2.06 3.11
CA GLU A 79 -4.17 3.05 4.09
C GLU A 79 -4.94 4.08 3.26
N ASP A 80 -6.26 3.99 3.32
CA ASP A 80 -7.11 5.07 2.84
C ASP A 80 -6.82 6.25 3.76
N ASP A 81 -5.95 7.15 3.31
CA ASP A 81 -5.83 8.51 3.79
C ASP A 81 -7.15 9.26 3.47
N GLU A 82 -8.31 8.71 3.86
CA GLU A 82 -9.63 9.37 3.85
C GLU A 82 -9.68 10.44 4.95
N ASP A 83 -8.71 11.35 4.96
CA ASP A 83 -8.98 12.76 5.23
C ASP A 83 -9.54 13.35 3.92
N ASP A 84 -10.64 12.78 3.39
CA ASP A 84 -11.45 13.43 2.36
C ASP A 84 -12.39 14.35 3.12
N ASP A 85 -11.91 15.57 3.31
CA ASP A 85 -12.64 16.75 3.76
C ASP A 85 -14.13 16.62 3.42
N LEU A 86 -14.96 16.23 4.40
CA LEU A 86 -16.40 16.36 4.28
C LEU A 86 -16.71 17.86 4.21
N ASP A 87 -16.67 18.44 3.01
CA ASP A 87 -17.28 19.72 2.71
C ASP A 87 -18.81 19.55 2.86
N GLU A 88 -19.28 19.58 4.12
CA GLU A 88 -20.68 19.75 4.51
C GLU A 88 -21.16 21.17 4.15
N ASP A 89 -21.10 21.60 2.89
CA ASP A 89 -21.46 22.98 2.53
C ASP A 89 -22.15 23.13 1.17
N ASP A 90 -23.12 22.25 0.85
CA ASP A 90 -24.11 22.52 -0.20
C ASP A 90 -25.54 22.08 0.18
N LEU A 91 -25.93 22.35 1.44
CA LEU A 91 -27.34 22.45 1.82
C LEU A 91 -27.90 23.81 1.36
N ASP A 92 -28.10 23.98 0.06
CA ASP A 92 -29.01 25.03 -0.44
C ASP A 92 -30.46 24.50 -0.35
N GLU A 93 -31.00 24.52 0.87
CA GLU A 93 -32.42 24.76 1.08
C GLU A 93 -32.71 26.17 0.56
N ASP A 94 -33.28 26.29 -0.65
CA ASP A 94 -34.26 27.32 -1.06
C ASP A 94 -34.26 27.54 -2.59
N ASP A 95 -35.07 26.79 -3.35
CA ASP A 95 -35.78 27.41 -4.48
C ASP A 95 -37.17 26.79 -4.70
N LEU A 96 -38.11 27.29 -3.90
CA LEU A 96 -39.37 27.89 -4.33
C LEU A 96 -40.25 27.12 -5.34
N ASP A 97 -41.33 26.57 -4.79
CA ASP A 97 -42.73 26.70 -5.24
C ASP A 97 -42.93 27.63 -6.47
N ASP A 98 -43.32 27.10 -7.63
CA ASP A 98 -44.33 27.75 -8.48
C ASP A 98 -44.91 26.82 -9.58
N ASP A 99 -46.23 26.91 -9.73
CA ASP A 99 -47.12 26.15 -10.60
C ASP A 99 -46.74 26.14 -12.11
N VAL A 100 -46.77 24.96 -12.76
CA VAL A 100 -46.89 24.86 -14.24
C VAL A 100 -47.90 23.77 -14.69
N ASP A 101 -49.15 24.21 -14.79
CA ASP A 101 -50.20 23.87 -15.77
C ASP A 101 -50.08 22.56 -16.59
N LEU A 102 -50.79 21.50 -16.17
CA LEU A 102 -51.11 20.35 -17.04
C LEU A 102 -52.24 20.70 -18.01
N GLN A 103 -51.95 21.53 -19.02
CA GLN A 103 -52.82 21.72 -20.16
C GLN A 103 -52.29 20.99 -21.40
N GLN A 104 -53.04 19.92 -21.75
CA GLN A 104 -53.37 19.51 -23.12
C GLN A 104 -52.29 18.79 -23.96
N VAL A 105 -52.40 17.45 -24.05
CA VAL A 105 -52.55 16.72 -25.34
C VAL A 105 -53.41 15.46 -25.12
#